data_AF-A0A661IFK6-F1
#
_entry.id   AF-A0A661IFK6-F1
#
_cell.length_a   1.000
_cell.length_b   1.000
_cell.length_c   1.000
_cell.angle_alpha   90.00
_cell.angle_beta   90.00
_cell.angle_gamma   90.00
#
_symmetry.space_group_name_H-M   'P 1'
#
loop_
_entity.id
_entity.type
_entity.pdbx_description
1 polymer ?
#
loop_
_entity_poly.entity_id
_entity_poly.type
_entity_poly.pdbx_seq_one_letter_code
_entity_poly.pdbx_strand_id
1 'polypeptide(L)'
;MNLNIVRDDGTIIKYEIVKEKFTHKVLKNKIGYIGTQSKESNALNIFNAYFSEAKAILLDETNRLIVELLKQLNVKCFESDNSKNTLFDDKDFSFMYFTSGSTGYPVGALKSKENIISEINALTLLLEKYAIKKVIVTVPFIHLY
;
A
#
# COMPACT_ATOMS: atom_id res chain seq x y z
N MET A 1 1.30 -1.41 17.53
CA MET A 1 1.88 -0.11 17.12
C MET A 1 0.75 0.92 17.12
N ASN A 2 1.03 2.21 17.35
CA ASN A 2 0.02 3.27 17.18
C ASN A 2 0.36 4.14 15.98
N LEU A 3 -0.60 4.33 15.07
CA LEU A 3 -0.55 5.34 14.01
C LEU A 3 -1.22 6.61 14.51
N ASN A 4 -0.48 7.73 14.50
CA ASN A 4 -1.03 9.04 14.83
C ASN A 4 -1.04 9.89 13.55
N ILE A 5 -2.23 10.36 13.16
CA ILE A 5 -2.39 11.31 12.06
C ILE A 5 -2.49 12.70 12.67
N VAL A 6 -1.51 13.55 12.35
CA VAL A 6 -1.50 14.95 12.74
C VAL A 6 -2.00 15.77 11.56
N ARG A 7 -3.11 16.47 11.74
CA ARG A 7 -3.72 17.32 10.72
C ARG A 7 -3.18 18.75 10.81
N ASP A 8 -3.40 19.54 9.77
CA ASP A 8 -2.91 20.92 9.68
C ASP A 8 -3.50 21.85 10.77
N ASP A 9 -4.70 21.51 11.27
CA ASP A 9 -5.34 22.19 12.41
C ASP A 9 -4.77 21.77 13.78
N GLY A 10 -3.74 20.91 13.79
CA GLY A 10 -3.09 20.39 14.99
C GLY A 10 -3.86 19.24 15.67
N THR A 11 -5.02 18.84 15.14
CA THR A 11 -5.76 17.70 15.70
C THR A 11 -5.03 16.39 15.45
N ILE A 12 -5.17 15.45 16.39
CA ILE A 12 -4.50 14.15 16.34
C ILE A 12 -5.53 13.04 16.36
N ILE A 13 -5.56 12.22 15.31
CA ILE A 13 -6.34 10.99 15.26
C ILE A 13 -5.41 9.82 15.52
N LYS A 14 -5.86 8.89 16.36
CA LYS A 14 -5.06 7.73 16.79
C LYS A 14 -5.71 6.43 16.35
N TYR A 15 -4.93 5.58 15.71
CA TYR A 15 -5.32 4.23 15.36
C TYR A 15 -4.38 3.24 16.04
N GLU A 16 -4.97 2.31 16.78
CA GLU A 16 -4.25 1.17 17.32
C GLU A 16 -4.13 0.12 16.21
N ILE A 17 -2.90 -0.16 15.77
CA ILE A 17 -2.60 -1.13 14.72
C ILE A 17 -2.35 -2.48 15.39
N VAL A 18 -3.39 -3.31 15.38
CA VAL A 18 -3.40 -4.72 15.81
C VAL A 18 -4.03 -5.59 14.71
N LYS A 19 -3.49 -6.79 14.51
CA LYS A 19 -3.83 -7.65 13.36
C LYS A 19 -5.33 -7.91 13.26
N GLU A 20 -6.00 -8.12 14.38
CA GLU A 20 -7.41 -8.47 14.49
C GLU A 20 -8.32 -7.37 13.93
N LYS A 21 -7.93 -6.10 14.07
CA LYS A 21 -8.71 -4.94 13.59
C LYS A 21 -8.58 -4.72 12.08
N PHE A 22 -7.52 -5.23 11.47
CA PHE A 22 -7.19 -5.00 10.05
C PHE A 22 -7.24 -6.29 9.20
N THR A 23 -7.61 -7.41 9.81
CA THR A 23 -7.79 -8.69 9.09
C THR A 23 -9.26 -8.83 8.69
N HIS A 24 -9.52 -8.65 7.40
CA HIS A 24 -10.85 -8.78 6.81
C HIS A 24 -10.87 -9.96 5.84
N LYS A 25 -11.61 -11.02 6.17
CA LYS A 25 -11.72 -12.22 5.32
C LYS A 25 -12.17 -11.92 3.89
N VAL A 26 -13.02 -10.89 3.73
CA VAL A 26 -13.54 -10.42 2.44
C VAL A 26 -12.46 -9.82 1.54
N LEU A 27 -11.32 -9.40 2.09
CA LEU A 27 -10.20 -8.82 1.34
C LEU A 27 -9.15 -9.86 0.96
N LYS A 28 -9.24 -11.11 1.45
CA LYS A 28 -8.24 -12.13 1.16
C LYS A 28 -8.14 -12.38 -0.34
N ASN A 29 -6.93 -12.28 -0.88
CA ASN A 29 -6.61 -12.38 -2.30
C ASN A 29 -7.31 -11.34 -3.20
N LYS A 30 -8.01 -10.35 -2.63
CA LYS A 30 -8.62 -9.26 -3.38
C LYS A 30 -7.54 -8.40 -3.99
N ILE A 31 -7.76 -7.92 -5.22
CA ILE A 31 -6.88 -6.99 -5.91
C ILE A 31 -7.55 -5.62 -6.02
N GLY A 32 -6.82 -4.57 -5.68
CA GLY A 32 -7.27 -3.20 -5.87
C GLY A 32 -6.14 -2.21 -5.73
N TYR A 33 -6.34 -0.99 -6.23
CA TYR A 33 -5.35 0.07 -6.09
C TYR A 33 -5.61 0.97 -4.87
N ILE A 34 -4.52 1.40 -4.23
CA ILE A 34 -4.50 2.38 -3.15
C ILE A 34 -3.77 3.61 -3.69
N GLY A 35 -4.45 4.74 -3.70
CA GLY A 35 -3.88 5.97 -4.26
C GLY A 35 -4.61 7.25 -3.91
N THR A 36 -5.46 7.21 -2.89
CA THR A 36 -6.36 8.34 -2.56
C THR A 36 -5.57 9.58 -2.16
N GLN A 37 -6.16 10.77 -2.30
CA GLN A 37 -5.53 12.03 -1.86
C GLN A 37 -5.23 12.08 -0.35
N SER A 38 -5.83 11.19 0.45
CA SER A 38 -5.65 11.18 1.91
C SER A 38 -4.55 10.22 2.34
N LYS A 39 -3.49 10.76 2.96
CA LYS A 39 -2.42 9.97 3.60
C LYS A 39 -2.98 9.01 4.65
N GLU A 40 -4.03 9.42 5.36
CA GLU A 40 -4.73 8.62 6.37
C GLU A 40 -5.39 7.38 5.72
N SER A 41 -6.22 7.58 4.69
CA SER A 41 -6.88 6.46 3.98
C SER A 41 -5.84 5.52 3.36
N ASN A 42 -4.79 6.05 2.74
CA ASN A 42 -3.73 5.22 2.17
C ASN A 42 -3.04 4.36 3.22
N ALA A 43 -2.67 4.93 4.38
CA ALA A 43 -2.05 4.17 5.47
C ALA A 43 -2.96 3.05 5.98
N LEU A 44 -4.24 3.35 6.22
CA LEU A 44 -5.20 2.37 6.72
C LEU A 44 -5.43 1.24 5.70
N ASN A 45 -5.55 1.57 4.41
CA ASN A 45 -5.73 0.58 3.36
C ASN A 45 -4.48 -0.30 3.16
N ILE A 46 -3.27 0.24 3.34
CA ILE A 46 -2.04 -0.55 3.33
C ILE A 46 -2.05 -1.59 4.46
N PHE A 47 -2.46 -1.20 5.67
CA PHE A 47 -2.59 -2.14 6.78
C PHE A 47 -3.67 -3.20 6.50
N ASN A 48 -4.84 -2.79 6.00
CA ASN A 48 -5.91 -3.71 5.62
C ASN A 48 -5.41 -4.73 4.59
N ALA A 49 -4.69 -4.27 3.55
CA ALA A 49 -4.14 -5.14 2.53
C ALA A 49 -3.13 -6.13 3.09
N TYR A 50 -2.15 -5.65 3.87
CA TYR A 50 -1.10 -6.47 4.45
C TYR A 50 -1.66 -7.55 5.39
N PHE A 51 -2.51 -7.18 6.34
CA PHE A 51 -3.03 -8.11 7.33
C PHE A 51 -4.10 -9.06 6.77
N SER A 52 -4.82 -8.65 5.73
CA SER A 52 -5.84 -9.48 5.09
C SER A 52 -5.31 -10.38 3.96
N GLU A 53 -4.01 -10.33 3.65
CA GLU A 53 -3.43 -11.03 2.49
C GLU A 53 -4.11 -10.60 1.17
N ALA A 54 -4.40 -9.30 1.05
CA ALA A 54 -4.86 -8.71 -0.20
C ALA A 54 -3.67 -8.28 -1.06
N LYS A 55 -3.91 -8.12 -2.35
CA LYS A 55 -2.94 -7.61 -3.32
C LYS A 55 -3.24 -6.14 -3.60
N ALA A 56 -2.33 -5.25 -3.22
CA ALA A 56 -2.54 -3.82 -3.34
C ALA A 56 -1.59 -3.19 -4.37
N ILE A 57 -2.15 -2.40 -5.29
CA ILE A 57 -1.40 -1.61 -6.26
C ILE A 57 -1.30 -0.18 -5.74
N LEU A 58 -0.11 0.25 -5.33
CA LEU A 58 0.16 1.57 -4.79
C LEU A 58 0.50 2.53 -5.94
N LEU A 59 -0.28 3.60 -6.08
CA LEU A 59 -0.08 4.60 -7.13
C LEU A 59 -0.54 5.99 -6.69
N ASP A 60 -0.01 7.02 -7.32
CA ASP A 60 -0.56 8.36 -7.21
C ASP A 60 -1.76 8.49 -8.16
N GLU A 61 -2.97 8.67 -7.60
CA GLU A 61 -4.20 8.72 -8.42
C GLU A 61 -4.29 9.95 -9.32
N THR A 62 -3.44 10.96 -9.10
CA THR A 62 -3.30 12.08 -10.03
C THR A 62 -2.69 11.64 -11.36
N ASN A 63 -1.99 10.50 -11.40
CA ASN A 63 -1.51 9.87 -12.62
C ASN A 63 -2.66 9.15 -13.35
N ARG A 64 -3.42 9.93 -14.13
CA ARG A 64 -4.60 9.45 -14.86
C ARG A 64 -4.30 8.30 -15.82
N LEU A 65 -3.11 8.28 -16.43
CA LEU A 65 -2.71 7.22 -17.36
C LEU A 65 -2.67 5.85 -16.67
N ILE A 66 -2.07 5.78 -15.48
CA ILE A 66 -2.03 4.53 -14.70
C ILE A 66 -3.43 4.13 -14.25
N VAL A 67 -4.23 5.09 -13.76
CA VAL A 67 -5.60 4.83 -13.31
C VAL A 67 -6.47 4.30 -14.45
N GLU A 68 -6.36 4.86 -15.65
CA GLU A 68 -7.06 4.39 -16.85
C GLU A 68 -6.62 2.99 -17.26
N LEU A 69 -5.31 2.71 -17.25
CA LEU A 69 -4.78 1.37 -17.50
C LEU A 69 -5.37 0.35 -16.52
N LEU A 70 -5.37 0.65 -15.23
CA LEU A 70 -5.93 -0.26 -14.22
C LEU A 70 -7.43 -0.50 -14.41
N LYS A 71 -8.19 0.53 -14.79
CA LYS A 71 -9.62 0.38 -15.13
C LYS A 71 -9.81 -0.56 -16.32
N GLN A 72 -9.00 -0.44 -17.38
CA GLN A 72 -9.04 -1.35 -18.53
C GLN A 72 -8.71 -2.80 -18.14
N LEU A 73 -7.86 -2.96 -17.13
CA LEU A 73 -7.49 -4.27 -16.55
C LEU A 73 -8.47 -4.77 -15.47
N ASN A 74 -9.65 -4.13 -15.33
CA ASN A 74 -10.66 -4.42 -14.32
C ASN A 74 -10.21 -4.26 -12.85
N VAL A 75 -9.10 -3.56 -12.61
CA VAL A 75 -8.65 -3.19 -11.27
C VAL A 75 -9.32 -1.88 -10.85
N LYS A 76 -10.02 -1.93 -9.73
CA LYS A 76 -10.67 -0.75 -9.12
C LYS A 76 -9.97 -0.33 -7.83
N CYS A 77 -10.43 0.78 -7.26
CA CYS A 77 -9.98 1.25 -5.96
C CYS A 77 -10.19 0.14 -4.90
N PHE A 78 -9.25 0.03 -3.97
CA PHE A 78 -9.19 -1.03 -2.96
C PHE A 78 -10.46 -1.15 -2.11
N GLU A 79 -11.14 -0.04 -1.85
CA GLU A 79 -12.37 0.04 -1.08
C GLU A 79 -13.61 -0.45 -1.86
N SER A 80 -13.53 -0.55 -3.18
CA SER A 80 -14.68 -0.94 -4.02
C SER A 80 -14.91 -2.45 -4.02
N ASP A 81 -16.17 -2.88 -4.07
CA ASP A 81 -16.52 -4.29 -4.25
C ASP A 81 -16.10 -4.75 -5.66
N ASN A 82 -15.19 -5.73 -5.70
CA ASN A 82 -14.65 -6.26 -6.94
C ASN A 82 -14.58 -7.79 -6.81
N SER A 83 -15.36 -8.47 -7.64
CA SER A 83 -15.48 -9.94 -7.69
C SER A 83 -15.10 -10.52 -9.05
N LYS A 84 -14.47 -9.72 -9.92
CA LYS A 84 -14.07 -10.16 -11.27
C LYS A 84 -12.58 -10.47 -11.31
N ASN A 85 -12.26 -11.56 -12.01
CA ASN A 85 -10.88 -11.98 -12.24
C ASN A 85 -10.09 -10.92 -13.02
N THR A 86 -8.82 -10.76 -12.65
CA THR A 86 -7.87 -9.85 -13.29
C THR A 86 -6.65 -10.63 -13.77
N LEU A 87 -5.82 -10.03 -14.64
CA LEU A 87 -4.55 -10.65 -15.06
C LEU A 87 -3.52 -10.80 -13.93
N PHE A 88 -3.83 -10.25 -12.75
CA PHE A 88 -2.97 -10.22 -11.57
C PHE A 88 -3.32 -11.33 -10.58
N ASP A 89 -4.40 -12.09 -10.83
CA ASP A 89 -4.87 -13.16 -9.95
C ASP A 89 -3.81 -14.27 -9.81
N ASP A 90 -3.14 -14.61 -10.92
CA ASP A 90 -2.10 -15.64 -11.02
C ASP A 90 -0.69 -15.14 -10.64
N LYS A 91 -0.52 -13.84 -10.41
CA LYS A 91 0.79 -13.25 -10.07
C LYS A 91 1.02 -13.29 -8.57
N ASP A 92 2.18 -13.77 -8.17
CA ASP A 92 2.58 -13.76 -6.76
C ASP A 92 3.11 -12.37 -6.37
N PHE A 93 2.27 -11.57 -5.72
CA PHE A 93 2.66 -10.31 -5.10
C PHE A 93 1.70 -9.93 -3.97
N SER A 94 2.19 -9.13 -3.03
CA SER A 94 1.40 -8.47 -2.00
C SER A 94 1.26 -6.98 -2.29
N PHE A 95 2.34 -6.32 -2.70
CA PHE A 95 2.32 -4.93 -3.16
C PHE A 95 2.88 -4.82 -4.58
N MET A 96 2.28 -3.94 -5.36
CA MET A 96 2.82 -3.46 -6.62
C MET A 96 2.95 -1.94 -6.53
N TYR A 97 4.05 -1.37 -6.98
CA TYR A 97 4.22 0.08 -7.07
C TYR A 97 4.94 0.43 -8.37
N PHE A 98 4.78 1.68 -8.81
CA PHE A 98 5.32 2.13 -10.07
C PHE A 98 6.69 2.80 -9.89
N THR A 99 7.53 2.70 -10.91
CA THR A 99 8.85 3.31 -11.00
C THR A 99 9.05 3.95 -12.38
N SER A 100 9.95 4.95 -12.44
CA SER A 100 9.96 5.97 -13.48
C SER A 100 10.70 5.34 -14.61
N GLY A 101 9.96 4.59 -15.41
CA GLY A 101 10.52 3.85 -16.52
C GLY A 101 11.28 4.82 -17.40
N SER A 102 12.53 4.48 -17.71
CA SER A 102 13.38 5.24 -18.62
C SER A 102 12.80 5.36 -20.04
N THR A 103 11.78 4.56 -20.34
CA THR A 103 11.07 4.47 -21.63
C THR A 103 9.85 5.39 -21.74
N GLY A 104 9.56 6.19 -20.72
CA GLY A 104 8.38 7.07 -20.66
C GLY A 104 7.09 6.36 -20.24
N TYR A 105 7.11 5.03 -20.05
CA TYR A 105 6.02 4.26 -19.46
C TYR A 105 6.39 3.78 -18.05
N PRO A 106 5.51 3.95 -17.05
CA PRO A 106 5.79 3.53 -15.69
C PRO A 106 5.91 2.01 -15.60
N VAL A 107 6.95 1.54 -14.90
CA VAL A 107 7.20 0.10 -14.70
C VAL A 107 6.66 -0.31 -13.34
N GLY A 108 5.77 -1.29 -13.33
CA GLY A 108 5.24 -1.87 -12.10
C GLY A 108 6.20 -2.90 -11.49
N ALA A 109 6.72 -2.61 -10.30
CA ALA A 109 7.50 -3.55 -9.52
C ALA A 109 6.55 -4.39 -8.65
N LEU A 110 6.56 -5.70 -8.87
CA LEU A 110 5.82 -6.67 -8.05
C LEU A 110 6.68 -7.08 -6.85
N LYS A 111 6.13 -6.97 -5.64
CA LYS A 111 6.77 -7.42 -4.39
C LYS A 111 5.93 -8.47 -3.72
N SER A 112 6.48 -9.68 -3.60
CA SER A 112 5.88 -10.75 -2.80
C SER A 112 5.99 -10.43 -1.31
N LYS A 113 5.25 -11.18 -0.48
CA LYS A 113 5.32 -11.06 0.97
C LYS A 113 6.71 -11.38 1.50
N GLU A 114 7.37 -12.35 0.89
CA GLU A 114 8.75 -12.75 1.19
C GLU A 114 9.73 -11.63 0.87
N ASN A 115 9.57 -10.94 -0.27
CA ASN A 115 10.40 -9.77 -0.59
C ASN A 115 10.27 -8.70 0.48
N ILE A 116 9.03 -8.36 0.87
CA ILE A 116 8.74 -7.33 1.87
C ILE A 116 9.33 -7.71 3.24
N ILE A 117 9.13 -8.94 3.69
CA ILE A 117 9.68 -9.42 4.97
C ILE A 117 11.21 -9.40 4.95
N SER A 118 11.83 -9.82 3.85
CA SER A 118 13.29 -9.78 3.70
C SER A 118 13.83 -8.36 3.80
N GLU A 119 13.18 -7.39 3.15
CA GLU A 119 13.55 -5.96 3.21
C GLU A 119 13.37 -5.39 4.62
N ILE A 120 12.26 -5.72 5.29
CA ILE A 120 12.02 -5.31 6.68
C ILE A 120 13.09 -5.89 7.61
N ASN A 121 13.47 -7.15 7.46
CA ASN A 121 14.48 -7.77 8.29
C ASN A 121 15.85 -7.11 8.10
N ALA A 122 16.26 -6.86 6.85
CA ALA A 122 17.50 -6.15 6.55
C ALA A 122 17.51 -4.73 7.14
N LEU A 123 16.42 -3.98 6.98
CA LEU A 123 16.27 -2.65 7.55
C LEU A 123 16.31 -2.69 9.09
N THR A 124 15.64 -3.67 9.70
CA THR A 124 15.59 -3.85 11.16
C THR A 124 17.00 -4.06 11.73
N LEU A 125 17.82 -4.90 11.09
CA LEU A 125 19.21 -5.13 11.47
C LEU A 125 20.05 -3.84 11.38
N LEU A 126 19.91 -3.08 10.29
CA LEU A 126 20.64 -1.81 10.12
C LEU A 126 20.28 -0.78 11.20
N LEU A 127 19.05 -0.85 11.72
CA LEU A 127 18.53 0.08 12.71
C LEU A 127 18.62 -0.44 14.16
N GLU A 128 19.10 -1.67 14.39
CA GLU A 128 19.03 -2.34 15.69
C GLU A 128 19.74 -1.58 16.81
N LYS A 129 20.84 -0.87 16.48
CA LYS A 129 21.61 -0.08 17.44
C LYS A 129 20.86 1.16 17.96
N TYR A 130 19.77 1.55 17.31
CA TYR A 130 18.98 2.71 17.68
C TYR A 130 17.76 2.29 18.51
N ALA A 131 17.59 2.90 19.69
CA ALA A 131 16.37 2.77 20.47
C ALA A 131 15.24 3.64 19.89
N ILE A 132 14.75 3.28 18.70
CA ILE A 132 13.72 4.04 17.97
C ILE A 132 12.40 4.00 18.75
N LYS A 133 11.99 5.16 19.28
CA LYS A 133 10.70 5.31 20.00
C LYS A 133 9.56 5.79 19.11
N LYS A 134 9.87 6.46 18.01
CA LYS A 134 8.89 7.08 17.10
C LYS A 134 9.48 7.20 15.70
N VAL A 135 8.68 6.89 14.70
CA VAL A 135 8.95 7.17 13.29
C VAL A 135 7.99 8.26 12.83
N ILE A 136 8.50 9.26 12.13
CA ILE A 136 7.70 10.36 11.57
C ILE A 136 7.79 10.25 10.05
N VAL A 137 6.65 10.17 9.38
CA VAL A 137 6.55 10.09 7.92
C VAL A 137 5.84 11.35 7.45
N THR A 138 6.54 12.18 6.67
CA THR A 138 6.01 13.45 6.14
C THR A 138 5.71 13.38 4.65
N VAL A 139 6.45 12.54 3.92
CA VAL A 139 6.26 12.28 2.50
C VAL A 139 5.03 11.38 2.26
N PRO A 140 4.31 11.54 1.14
CA PRO A 140 3.36 10.54 0.67
C PRO A 140 3.91 9.11 0.75
N PHE A 141 3.09 8.16 1.21
CA PHE A 141 3.45 6.72 1.21
C PHE A 141 3.73 6.19 -0.18
N ILE A 142 3.20 6.87 -1.18
CA ILE A 142 3.31 6.53 -2.58
C ILE A 142 4.18 7.60 -3.21
N HIS A 143 5.49 7.44 -3.05
CA HIS A 143 6.52 8.27 -3.65
C HIS A 143 7.50 7.40 -4.42
N LEU A 144 6.96 6.53 -5.26
CA LEU A 144 7.72 5.81 -6.25
C LEU A 144 7.06 6.15 -7.58
N TYR A 145 7.75 7.01 -8.33
CA TYR A 145 7.42 7.32 -9.71
C TYR A 145 8.28 6.53 -10.60
#